data_AF-A0A2H0KKI8-F1
#
_entry.id   AF-A0A2H0KKI8-F1
#
_cell.length_a   1.000
_cell.length_b   1.000
_cell.length_c   1.000
_cell.angle_alpha   90.00
_cell.angle_beta   90.00
_cell.angle_gamma   90.00
#
_symmetry.space_group_name_H-M   'P 1'
#
loop_
_entity.id
_entity.type
_entity.pdbx_description
1 polymer ?
#
loop_
_entity_poly.entity_id
_entity_poly.type
_entity_poly.pdbx_seq_one_letter_code
_entity_poly.pdbx_strand_id
1 'polypeptide(L)'
;EFLGTMIDPLGEIIFPENKKIQKVEYRSIETEIGGIDKRAKIDKQLLTGVTLVDMLLPLGNGQKELVIGDRKTGKTSFLLTTVKNQ
;
A
#
# COMPACT_ATOMS: atom_id res chain seq x y z
N GLU A 1 3.18 -9.96 10.56
CA GLU A 1 4.45 -10.10 11.32
C GLU A 1 5.43 -8.94 11.06
N PHE A 2 5.58 -8.51 9.81
CA PHE A 2 6.41 -7.37 9.39
C PHE A 2 5.83 -5.96 9.68
N LEU A 3 4.66 -5.83 10.31
CA LEU A 3 4.10 -4.51 10.62
C LEU A 3 5.02 -3.77 11.61
N GLY A 4 5.28 -2.49 11.32
CA GLY A 4 6.14 -1.63 12.11
C GLY A 4 7.65 -1.90 11.97
N THR A 5 8.08 -2.70 10.98
CA THR A 5 9.50 -2.88 10.65
C THR A 5 9.85 -2.24 9.31
N MET A 6 11.09 -1.80 9.18
CA MET A 6 11.71 -1.50 7.89
C MET A 6 12.43 -2.76 7.40
N ILE A 7 12.15 -3.17 6.17
CA ILE A 7 12.77 -4.33 5.52
C ILE A 7 13.47 -3.93 4.22
N ASP A 8 14.45 -4.72 3.81
CA ASP A 8 15.04 -4.65 2.49
C ASP A 8 14.21 -5.45 1.44
N PRO A 9 14.56 -5.40 0.14
CA PRO A 9 13.88 -6.16 -0.91
C PRO A 9 14.01 -7.70 -0.79
N LEU A 10 14.99 -8.21 -0.04
CA LEU A 10 15.18 -9.65 0.20
C LEU A 10 14.36 -10.13 1.40
N GLY A 11 13.74 -9.22 2.14
CA GLY A 11 12.90 -9.50 3.30
C GLY A 11 13.66 -9.46 4.63
N GLU A 12 14.91 -9.00 4.65
CA GLU A 12 15.70 -8.82 5.86
C GLU A 12 15.26 -7.58 6.63
N ILE A 13 15.14 -7.67 7.96
CA ILE A 13 14.76 -6.54 8.81
C ILE A 13 15.97 -5.62 9.00
N ILE A 14 15.82 -4.37 8.56
CA ILE A 14 16.78 -3.29 8.78
C ILE A 14 16.52 -2.61 10.12
N PHE A 15 15.25 -2.46 10.52
CA PHE A 15 14.88 -1.81 11.78
C PHE A 15 13.55 -2.35 12.35
N PRO A 16 13.44 -2.55 13.69
CA PRO A 16 14.49 -2.45 14.70
C PRO A 16 15.40 -3.70 14.71
N GLU A 17 16.69 -3.52 14.98
CA GLU A 17 17.75 -4.56 14.88
C GLU A 17 17.43 -5.85 15.68
N ASN A 18 16.68 -5.73 16.78
CA ASN A 18 16.41 -6.84 17.70
C ASN A 18 15.08 -7.58 17.42
N LYS A 19 14.35 -7.24 16.36
CA LYS A 19 13.09 -7.92 16.04
C LYS A 19 13.36 -9.13 15.16
N LYS A 20 13.15 -10.32 15.73
CA LYS A 20 13.13 -11.59 14.99
C LYS A 20 11.69 -12.00 14.72
N ILE A 21 11.40 -12.37 13.47
CA ILE A 21 10.09 -12.91 13.09
C ILE A 21 10.10 -14.40 13.38
N GLN A 22 9.14 -14.88 14.18
CA GLN A 22 9.12 -16.26 14.66
C GLN A 22 8.65 -17.27 13.61
N LYS A 23 7.87 -16.84 12.61
CA LYS A 23 7.27 -17.74 11.61
C LYS A 23 7.22 -17.11 10.21
N VAL A 24 8.34 -17.14 9.50
CA VAL A 24 8.40 -16.61 8.14
C VAL A 24 7.83 -17.63 7.15
N GLU A 25 6.70 -17.30 6.52
CA GLU A 25 6.26 -17.97 5.30
C GLU A 25 6.93 -17.31 4.08
N TYR A 26 7.62 -18.10 3.26
CA TYR A 26 8.19 -17.62 2.01
C TYR A 26 7.17 -17.71 0.88
N ARG A 27 7.13 -16.67 0.04
CA ARG A 27 6.31 -16.63 -1.19
C ARG A 27 7.20 -16.26 -2.38
N SER A 28 6.93 -16.85 -3.54
CA SER A 28 7.61 -16.49 -4.78
C SER A 28 7.30 -15.04 -5.16
N ILE A 29 8.33 -14.28 -5.55
CA ILE A 29 8.16 -12.92 -6.10
C ILE A 29 7.36 -12.98 -7.40
N GLU A 30 7.63 -14.00 -8.21
CA GLU A 30 6.90 -14.30 -9.42
C GLU A 30 5.79 -15.31 -9.09
N THR A 31 4.59 -14.79 -8.84
CA THR A 31 3.38 -15.59 -8.62
C THR A 31 2.35 -15.20 -9.68
N GLU A 32 1.63 -16.19 -10.21
CA GLU A 32 0.54 -15.94 -11.16
C GLU A 32 -0.57 -15.09 -10.51
N ILE A 33 -1.08 -14.12 -11.26
CA ILE A 33 -2.15 -13.24 -10.80
C ILE A 33 -3.48 -13.99 -10.85
N GLY A 34 -4.36 -13.76 -9.87
CA GLY A 34 -5.71 -14.31 -9.88
C GLY A 34 -6.51 -13.96 -11.15
N GLY A 35 -7.19 -14.97 -11.70
CA GLY A 35 -8.09 -14.86 -12.83
C GLY A 35 -9.30 -13.94 -12.56
N ILE A 36 -10.13 -13.74 -13.59
CA ILE A 36 -11.31 -12.85 -13.50
C ILE A 36 -12.32 -13.38 -12.48
N ASP A 37 -12.45 -14.69 -12.37
CA ASP A 37 -13.32 -15.42 -11.44
C ASP A 37 -13.01 -15.12 -9.95
N LYS A 38 -11.76 -14.75 -9.64
CA LYS A 38 -11.32 -14.42 -8.27
C LYS A 38 -11.50 -12.95 -7.91
N ARG A 39 -12.04 -12.12 -8.80
CA ARG A 39 -12.17 -10.67 -8.59
C ARG A 39 -13.58 -10.31 -8.10
N ALA A 40 -13.65 -9.40 -7.14
CA ALA A 40 -14.89 -8.77 -6.71
C ALA A 40 -15.03 -7.37 -7.31
N LYS A 41 -16.26 -6.88 -7.41
CA LYS A 41 -16.53 -5.47 -7.73
C LYS A 41 -15.98 -4.59 -6.60
N ILE A 42 -15.36 -3.48 -6.96
CA ILE A 42 -14.93 -2.46 -6.00
C ILE A 42 -16.17 -1.71 -5.52
N ASP A 43 -16.51 -1.87 -4.24
CA ASP A 43 -17.71 -1.30 -3.60
C ASP A 43 -17.40 -0.48 -2.34
N LYS A 44 -16.19 -0.62 -1.79
CA LYS A 44 -15.75 0.08 -0.59
C LYS A 44 -14.75 1.18 -0.91
N GLN A 45 -15.07 2.42 -0.54
CA GLN A 45 -14.14 3.56 -0.64
C GLN A 45 -12.93 3.40 0.31
N LEU A 46 -11.76 3.83 -0.16
CA LEU A 46 -10.54 4.06 0.62
C LEU A 46 -10.43 5.56 0.87
N LEU A 47 -10.56 5.96 2.14
CA LEU A 47 -10.53 7.37 2.53
C LEU A 47 -9.09 7.86 2.62
N THR A 48 -8.75 8.88 1.85
CA THR A 48 -7.39 9.45 1.81
C THR A 48 -7.14 10.44 2.94
N GLY A 49 -8.19 11.04 3.50
CA GLY A 49 -8.08 12.14 4.45
C GLY A 49 -7.84 13.49 3.76
N VAL A 50 -7.86 13.52 2.43
CA VAL A 50 -7.78 14.74 1.62
C VAL A 50 -9.16 15.02 1.07
N THR A 51 -9.84 16.03 1.63
CA THR A 51 -11.23 16.36 1.32
C THR A 51 -11.52 16.48 -0.17
N LEU A 52 -10.63 17.13 -0.93
CA LEU A 52 -10.80 17.30 -2.37
C LEU A 52 -10.81 15.95 -3.12
N VAL A 53 -9.93 15.03 -2.73
CA VAL A 53 -9.84 13.70 -3.35
C VAL A 53 -11.04 12.86 -2.92
N ASP A 54 -11.34 12.83 -1.62
CA ASP A 54 -12.42 11.99 -1.09
C ASP A 54 -13.82 12.42 -1.60
N MET A 55 -13.99 13.69 -1.98
CA MET A 55 -15.24 14.21 -2.56
C MET A 55 -15.29 14.10 -4.08
N LEU A 56 -14.23 14.49 -4.80
CA LEU A 56 -14.28 14.63 -6.26
C LEU A 56 -13.76 13.40 -7.00
N LEU A 57 -12.80 12.69 -6.41
CA LEU A 57 -12.10 11.55 -7.00
C LEU A 57 -11.98 10.41 -5.97
N PRO A 58 -13.11 9.85 -5.50
CA PRO A 58 -13.09 8.84 -4.45
C PRO A 58 -12.34 7.59 -4.94
N LEU A 59 -11.37 7.13 -4.13
CA LEU A 59 -10.59 5.94 -4.42
C LEU A 59 -11.26 4.70 -3.84
N GLY A 60 -11.25 3.57 -4.56
CA GLY A 60 -11.82 2.32 -4.07
C GLY A 60 -10.79 1.30 -3.56
N ASN A 61 -11.17 0.45 -2.61
CA ASN A 61 -10.35 -0.67 -2.17
C ASN A 61 -10.17 -1.70 -3.29
N GLY A 62 -8.92 -1.92 -3.72
CA GLY A 62 -8.60 -2.76 -4.86
C GLY A 62 -8.45 -2.00 -6.19
N GLN A 63 -8.65 -0.69 -6.19
CA GLN A 63 -8.37 0.19 -7.34
C GLN A 63 -6.86 0.41 -7.49
N LYS A 64 -6.40 0.58 -8.73
CA LYS A 64 -5.05 1.07 -9.04
C LYS A 64 -5.18 2.54 -9.44
N GLU A 65 -4.55 3.43 -8.68
CA GLU A 65 -4.60 4.87 -8.92
C GLU A 65 -3.20 5.43 -9.21
N LEU A 66 -3.09 6.26 -10.27
CA LEU A 66 -1.82 6.88 -10.66
C LEU A 66 -1.68 8.27 -10.02
N VAL A 67 -0.63 8.46 -9.23
CA VAL A 67 -0.26 9.78 -8.69
C VAL A 67 0.90 10.34 -9.50
N ILE A 68 0.61 11.31 -10.38
CA ILE A 68 1.58 11.91 -11.31
C ILE A 68 1.68 13.43 -11.13
N GLY A 69 2.85 14.00 -11.43
CA GLY A 69 3.11 15.44 -11.37
C GLY A 69 4.61 15.75 -11.28
N ASP A 70 4.98 17.03 -11.37
CA ASP A 70 6.39 17.48 -11.38
C ASP A 70 7.12 17.28 -10.05
N ARG A 71 8.43 17.52 -10.03
CA ARG A 71 9.21 17.46 -8.78
C ARG A 71 8.65 18.47 -7.76
N LYS A 72 8.59 18.07 -6.48
CA LYS A 72 8.11 18.90 -5.35
C LYS A 72 6.62 19.31 -5.42
N THR A 73 5.78 18.60 -6.16
CA THR A 73 4.32 18.84 -6.22
C THR A 73 3.51 18.12 -5.13
N GLY A 74 4.17 17.58 -4.09
CA GLY A 74 3.47 16.95 -2.96
C GLY A 74 3.06 15.48 -3.15
N LYS A 75 3.47 14.80 -4.23
CA LYS A 75 3.17 13.37 -4.47
C LYS A 75 3.43 12.46 -3.25
N THR A 76 4.63 12.53 -2.66
CA THR A 76 4.99 11.72 -1.48
C THR A 76 4.18 12.13 -0.24
N SER A 77 3.96 13.44 -0.05
CA SER A 77 3.17 13.94 1.08
C SER A 77 1.72 13.46 1.03
N PHE A 78 1.12 13.44 -0.17
CA PHE A 78 -0.20 12.87 -0.40
C PHE A 78 -0.25 11.40 0.00
N LEU A 79 0.67 10.57 -0.51
CA LEU A 79 0.72 9.14 -0.19
C LEU A 79 0.92 8.88 1.31
N LEU A 80 1.80 9.64 1.98
CA LEU A 80 2.01 9.52 3.42
C LEU A 80 0.76 9.91 4.23
N THR A 81 0.03 10.94 3.78
CA THR A 81 -1.24 11.35 4.40
C THR A 81 -2.27 10.24 4.29
N THR A 82 -2.41 9.66 3.10
CA THR A 82 -3.32 8.53 2.84
C THR A 82 -3.01 7.33 3.72
N VAL A 83 -1.73 6.96 3.88
CA VAL A 83 -1.30 5.85 4.76
C VAL A 83 -1.59 6.16 6.22
N LYS A 84 -1.33 7.40 6.67
CA LYS A 84 -1.59 7.82 8.05
C LYS A 84 -3.09 7.81 8.42
N ASN A 85 -3.96 8.00 7.43
CA ASN A 85 -5.42 8.01 7.63
C ASN A 85 -6.04 6.60 7.69
N GLN A 86 -5.27 5.54 7.38
CA GLN A 86 -5.72 4.15 7.57
C GLN A 86 -5.41 3.67 8.98
#